data_AF-A0A2P5VJ85-F1
#
_entry.id   AF-A0A2P5VJ85-F1
#
_cell.length_a   1.000
_cell.length_b   1.000
_cell.length_c   1.000
_cell.angle_alpha   90.00
_cell.angle_beta   90.00
_cell.angle_gamma   90.00
#
_symmetry.space_group_name_H-M   'P 1'
#
loop_
_entity.id
_entity.type
_entity.pdbx_description
1 polymer ?
#
loop_
_entity_poly.entity_id
_entity_poly.type
_entity_poly.pdbx_seq_one_letter_code
_entity_poly.pdbx_strand_id
1 'polypeptide(L)' 'MRVTTTIPQNDLCQVPKAVQAIEAKGYDGVVTLENRHDPFMPLGVAAINSERL' A
#
# COMPACT_ATOMS: atom_id res chain seq x y z
N MET A 1 12.61 12.82 7.82
CA MET A 1 12.30 12.73 6.38
C MET A 1 11.33 11.57 6.22
N ARG A 2 10.18 11.74 5.54
CA ARG A 2 9.22 10.65 5.29
C ARG A 2 9.50 10.01 3.93
N VAL A 3 9.47 8.68 3.87
CA VAL A 3 9.71 7.88 2.66
C VAL A 3 8.48 7.03 2.38
N THR A 4 7.86 7.25 1.23
CA THR A 4 6.65 6.52 0.80
C THR A 4 6.93 5.71 -0.46
N THR A 5 6.10 4.69 -0.72
CA THR A 5 6.18 3.88 -1.95
C THR A 5 4.79 3.56 -2.52
N THR A 6 4.75 3.02 -3.72
CA THR A 6 3.50 2.60 -4.36
C THR A 6 3.12 1.17 -3.97
N ILE A 7 1.82 0.86 -4.02
CA ILE A 7 1.29 -0.50 -3.81
C ILE A 7 0.65 -1.06 -5.08
N PRO A 8 0.51 -2.40 -5.20
CA PRO A 8 -0.22 -3.01 -6.30
C PRO A 8 -1.65 -2.45 -6.41
N GLN A 9 -2.05 -2.02 -7.61
CA GLN A 9 -3.40 -1.52 -7.90
C GLN A 9 -4.16 -2.40 -8.89
N ASN A 10 -3.50 -3.36 -9.54
CA ASN A 10 -4.10 -4.24 -10.54
C ASN A 10 -4.79 -5.48 -9.94
N ASP A 11 -4.39 -5.87 -8.72
CA ASP A 11 -4.90 -7.06 -8.03
C ASP A 11 -4.85 -6.82 -6.52
N LEU A 12 -6.02 -6.72 -5.90
CA LEU A 12 -6.17 -6.49 -4.47
C LEU A 12 -5.63 -7.65 -3.62
N CYS A 13 -5.56 -8.87 -4.16
CA CYS A 13 -5.04 -10.03 -3.44
C CYS A 13 -3.53 -9.94 -3.18
N GLN A 14 -2.82 -9.07 -3.92
CA GLN A 14 -1.37 -8.86 -3.76
C GLN A 14 -1.05 -7.81 -2.70
N VAL A 15 -2.01 -6.93 -2.37
CA VAL A 15 -1.83 -5.81 -1.44
C VAL A 15 -1.42 -6.26 -0.03
N PRO A 16 -2.01 -7.30 0.60
CA PRO A 16 -1.66 -7.70 1.96
C PRO A 16 -0.18 -8.04 2.13
N LYS A 17 0.37 -8.88 1.24
CA LYS A 17 1.79 -9.26 1.28
C LYS A 17 2.70 -8.08 0.97
N ALA A 18 2.28 -7.20 0.05
CA ALA A 18 3.05 -6.03 -0.32
C ALA A 18 3.15 -5.03 0.85
N VAL A 19 2.03 -4.67 1.49
CA VAL A 19 2.03 -3.68 2.58
C VAL A 19 2.84 -4.17 3.78
N GLN A 20 2.73 -5.44 4.16
CA GLN A 20 3.52 -6.03 5.25
C GLN A 20 5.03 -5.99 4.95
N ALA A 21 5.42 -6.29 3.70
CA ALA A 21 6.81 -6.21 3.28
C ALA A 21 7.34 -4.77 3.23
N ILE A 22 6.48 -3.81 2.86
CA ILE A 22 6.79 -2.37 2.86
C ILE A 22 6.96 -1.87 4.31
N GLU A 23 6.07 -2.26 5.21
CA GLU A 23 6.14 -1.91 6.63
C GLU A 23 7.39 -2.50 7.30
N ALA A 24 7.69 -3.77 7.05
CA ALA A 24 8.89 -4.43 7.57
C ALA A 24 10.20 -3.79 7.08
N LYS A 25 10.18 -3.10 5.93
CA LYS A 25 11.33 -2.35 5.39
C LYS A 25 11.45 -0.94 5.97
N GLY A 26 10.50 -0.50 6.80
CA GLY A 26 10.55 0.79 7.50
C GLY A 26 10.10 1.99 6.64
N TYR A 27 9.23 1.78 5.65
CA TYR A 27 8.59 2.89 4.94
C TYR A 27 7.57 3.60 5.84
N ASP A 28 7.37 4.90 5.62
CA ASP A 28 6.46 5.75 6.40
C ASP A 28 5.03 5.80 5.83
N GLY A 29 4.79 5.20 4.67
CA GLY A 29 3.47 5.27 4.01
C GLY A 29 3.43 4.62 2.63
N VAL A 30 2.21 4.31 2.18
CA VAL A 30 1.92 3.83 0.82
C VAL A 30 1.02 4.79 0.08
N VAL A 31 1.20 4.88 -1.23
CA VAL A 31 0.38 5.69 -2.12
C VAL A 31 -0.08 4.88 -3.32
N THR A 32 -1.19 5.30 -3.91
CA THR A 32 -1.67 4.81 -5.20
C THR A 32 -1.43 5.86 -6.27
N LEU A 33 -1.38 5.43 -7.53
CA LEU A 33 -1.34 6.32 -8.67
C LEU A 33 -2.78 6.63 -9.10
N GLU A 34 -3.14 7.91 -9.10
CA GLU A 34 -4.50 8.37 -9.43
C GLU A 34 -4.92 7.99 -10.86
N ASN A 35 -3.97 7.93 -11.79
CA ASN A 35 -4.22 7.58 -13.19
C ASN A 35 -4.43 6.08 -13.46
N ARG A 36 -4.38 5.24 -12.42
CA ARG A 36 -4.63 3.80 -12.49
C ARG A 36 -6.05 3.48 -11.98
N HIS A 37 -6.56 2.31 -12.37
CA HIS A 37 -7.86 1.83 -11.91
C HIS A 37 -7.87 1.68 -10.37
N ASP A 38 -8.99 2.06 -9.75
CA ASP A 38 -9.25 2.02 -8.30
C ASP A 38 -8.15 2.64 -7.42
N PRO A 39 -8.08 3.98 -7.32
CA PRO A 39 -7.07 4.63 -6.49
C PRO A 39 -7.28 4.42 -4.98
N PHE A 40 -8.48 4.02 -4.55
CA PHE A 40 -8.83 3.94 -3.12
C PHE A 40 -8.91 2.52 -2.56
N MET A 41 -9.40 1.54 -3.34
CA MET A 41 -9.56 0.17 -2.84
C MET A 41 -8.25 -0.47 -2.35
N PRO A 42 -7.11 -0.33 -3.05
CA PRO A 42 -5.83 -0.83 -2.57
C PRO A 42 -5.42 -0.21 -1.22
N LEU A 43 -5.72 1.08 -0.99
CA LEU A 43 -5.41 1.74 0.28
C LEU A 43 -6.27 1.18 1.42
N GLY A 44 -7.54 0.89 1.16
CA GLY A 44 -8.42 0.24 2.14
C GLY A 44 -7.95 -1.15 2.53
N VAL A 45 -7.52 -1.95 1.55
CA VAL A 45 -6.93 -3.29 1.81
C VAL A 45 -5.60 -3.18 2.55
N ALA A 46 -4.77 -2.20 2.21
CA ALA A 46 -3.51 -1.95 2.90
C ALA A 46 -3.75 -1.64 4.38
N ALA A 47 -4.69 -0.73 4.68
CA ALA A 47 -4.98 -0.27 6.04
C ALA A 47 -5.47 -1.37 7.00
N ILE A 48 -6.13 -2.42 6.50
CA ILE A 48 -6.54 -3.57 7.35
C ILE A 48 -5.46 -4.64 7.50
N ASN A 49 -4.35 -4.53 6.77
CA ASN A 49 -3.23 -5.50 6.75
C ASN A 49 -1.89 -4.91 7.22
N SER A 50 -1.86 -3.62 7.63
CA SER A 50 -0.75 -2.95 8.30
C SER A 50 -1.12 -2.55 9.73
N GLU A 51 -0.13 -2.30 10.59
CA GLU A 51 -0.37 -1.87 11.98
C GLU A 51 0.00 -0.39 12.24
N ARG A 52 0.98 0.14 11.49
CA ARG A 52 1.49 1.51 11.62
C ARG A 52 1.37 2.34 10.35
N LEU A 53 1.38 1.67 9.19
CA LEU A 53 1.53 2.27 7.86
C LEU A 53 0.22 2.74 7.25
#